data_AF-A0A3D0ZGM9-F1
#
_entry.id   AF-A0A3D0ZGM9-F1
#
_cell.length_a   1.000
_cell.length_b   1.000
_cell.length_c   1.000
_cell.angle_alpha   90.00
_cell.angle_beta   90.00
_cell.angle_gamma   90.00
#
_symmetry.space_group_name_H-M   'P 1'
#
loop_
_entity.id
_entity.type
_entity.pdbx_description
1 polymer ?
#
loop_
_entity_poly.entity_id
_entity_poly.type
_entity_poly.pdbx_seq_one_letter_code
_entity_poly.pdbx_strand_id
1 'polypeptide(L)'
;NRERYAGWPRGTRDQDNNPHLRVAVIHAPYQRVLDHFTQDGADLLLAGHTHGGQLCIPGYGALVSNCDLPTWRAKGLNTWESRGRTTPVNVSGGIGTSRFAPIRIACKPEAVLLTLTAPE
;
A
#
# COMPACT_ATOMS: atom_id res chain seq x y z
N ASN A 1 -9.08 13.35 -14.41
CA ASN A 1 -9.27 14.78 -14.07
C ASN A 1 -9.67 14.97 -12.60
N ARG A 2 -9.02 14.33 -11.60
CA ARG A 2 -9.46 14.50 -10.19
C ARG A 2 -8.42 14.33 -9.07
N GLU A 3 -7.16 14.06 -9.36
CA GLU A 3 -6.11 14.09 -8.33
C GLU A 3 -4.96 14.95 -8.82
N ARG A 4 -4.61 15.96 -8.01
CA ARG A 4 -3.42 16.79 -8.16
C ARG A 4 -2.57 16.56 -6.92
N TYR A 5 -1.35 16.12 -7.13
CA TYR A 5 -0.36 15.93 -6.09
C TYR A 5 0.63 17.08 -6.13
N ALA A 6 1.08 17.54 -4.97
CA ALA A 6 2.00 18.68 -4.84
C ALA A 6 3.45 18.34 -5.27
N GLY A 7 3.72 17.09 -5.65
CA GLY A 7 5.06 16.55 -5.85
C GLY A 7 5.72 16.12 -4.53
N TRP A 8 6.96 15.63 -4.64
CA TRP A 8 7.75 15.21 -3.48
C TRP A 8 8.22 16.41 -2.65
N PRO A 9 8.19 16.33 -1.31
CA PRO A 9 8.78 17.35 -0.46
C PRO A 9 10.30 17.40 -0.66
N ARG A 10 10.92 18.56 -0.35
CA ARG A 10 12.38 18.75 -0.47
C ARG A 10 13.22 17.88 0.47
N GLY A 11 12.60 17.30 1.50
CA GLY A 11 13.25 16.43 2.48
C GLY A 11 13.25 17.02 3.88
N THR A 12 14.18 16.55 4.71
CA THR A 12 14.37 17.04 6.07
C THR A 12 15.02 18.42 6.04
N ARG A 13 14.56 19.34 6.91
CA ARG A 13 15.11 20.69 7.01
C ARG A 13 16.64 20.66 7.11
N ASP A 14 17.30 21.51 6.32
CA ASP A 14 18.76 21.65 6.23
C ASP A 14 19.50 20.41 5.71
N GLN A 15 18.80 19.48 5.04
CA GLN A 15 19.37 18.26 4.46
C GLN A 15 18.97 18.02 3.00
N ASP A 16 18.55 19.05 2.27
CA ASP A 16 18.03 18.94 0.90
C ASP A 16 18.97 18.20 -0.09
N ASN A 17 20.28 18.20 0.17
CA ASN A 17 21.29 17.53 -0.66
C ASN A 17 21.55 16.06 -0.26
N ASN A 18 21.00 15.59 0.86
CA ASN A 18 21.18 14.21 1.31
C ASN A 18 20.25 13.27 0.55
N PRO A 19 20.63 11.99 0.37
CA PRO A 19 19.72 11.00 -0.18
C PRO A 19 18.49 10.85 0.73
N HIS A 20 17.30 10.84 0.11
CA HIS A 20 16.03 10.73 0.80
C HIS A 20 15.22 9.56 0.25
N LEU A 21 14.54 8.84 1.15
CA LEU A 21 13.58 7.81 0.79
C LEU A 21 12.21 8.45 0.50
N ARG A 22 11.65 8.16 -0.67
CA ARG A 22 10.33 8.61 -1.10
C ARG A 22 9.29 7.56 -0.74
N VAL A 23 8.57 7.80 0.36
CA VAL A 23 7.49 6.93 0.83
C VAL A 23 6.14 7.55 0.48
N ALA A 24 5.33 6.85 -0.32
CA ALA A 24 3.94 7.22 -0.56
C ALA A 24 3.04 6.53 0.47
N VAL A 25 2.24 7.30 1.20
CA VAL A 25 1.22 6.78 2.12
C VAL A 25 -0.15 6.97 1.50
N ILE A 26 -0.85 5.86 1.24
CA ILE A 26 -2.05 5.80 0.44
C ILE A 26 -3.15 5.16 1.27
N HIS A 27 -4.30 5.79 1.45
CA HIS A 27 -5.37 5.13 2.20
C HIS A 27 -5.86 3.87 1.47
N ALA A 28 -6.40 4.04 0.26
CA ALA A 28 -6.94 2.97 -0.57
C ALA A 28 -6.01 2.71 -1.76
N PRO A 29 -5.52 1.46 -1.95
CA PRO A 29 -4.52 1.14 -2.95
C PRO A 29 -5.14 0.99 -4.35
N TYR A 30 -5.88 2.00 -4.81
CA TYR A 30 -6.45 1.99 -6.14
C TYR A 30 -5.34 1.94 -7.19
N GLN A 31 -5.51 1.13 -8.23
CA GLN A 31 -4.48 0.93 -9.26
C GLN A 31 -3.96 2.26 -9.82
N ARG A 32 -4.88 3.19 -10.14
CA ARG A 32 -4.54 4.55 -10.62
C ARG A 32 -3.65 5.36 -9.68
N VAL A 33 -3.75 5.15 -8.36
CA VAL A 33 -2.96 5.85 -7.33
C VAL A 33 -1.60 5.17 -7.19
N LEU A 34 -1.57 3.84 -7.19
CA LEU A 34 -0.33 3.07 -7.20
C LEU A 34 0.49 3.38 -8.46
N ASP A 35 -0.15 3.39 -9.62
CA ASP A 35 0.42 3.79 -10.90
C ASP A 35 1.05 5.17 -10.83
N HIS A 36 0.32 6.15 -10.28
CA HIS A 36 0.84 7.51 -10.15
C HIS A 36 2.14 7.55 -9.34
N PHE A 37 2.15 6.99 -8.13
CA PHE A 37 3.33 7.09 -7.26
C PHE A 37 4.48 6.19 -7.69
N THR A 38 4.21 5.02 -8.30
CA THR A 38 5.24 4.20 -8.94
C THR A 38 5.91 4.94 -10.09
N GLN A 39 5.11 5.60 -10.95
CA GLN A 39 5.61 6.39 -12.07
C GLN A 39 6.36 7.65 -11.61
N ASP A 40 5.90 8.28 -10.52
CA ASP A 40 6.52 9.48 -9.93
C ASP A 40 7.77 9.18 -9.09
N GLY A 41 8.19 7.91 -9.05
CA GLY A 41 9.45 7.49 -8.44
C GLY A 41 9.42 7.34 -6.93
N ALA A 42 8.31 6.86 -6.38
CA ALA A 42 8.29 6.35 -5.02
C ALA A 42 9.22 5.13 -4.88
N ASP A 43 9.92 5.07 -3.74
CA ASP A 43 10.75 3.94 -3.35
C ASP A 43 9.94 2.89 -2.57
N LEU A 44 8.85 3.32 -1.93
CA LEU A 44 7.96 2.47 -1.13
C LEU A 44 6.53 3.01 -1.14
N LEU A 45 5.56 2.12 -1.36
CA LEU A 45 4.13 2.41 -1.21
C LEU A 45 3.59 1.74 0.05
N LEU A 46 2.96 2.51 0.93
CA LEU A 46 2.27 2.00 2.12
C LEU A 46 0.78 2.25 1.98
N ALA A 47 -0.02 1.19 2.07
CA ALA A 47 -1.46 1.27 1.90
C ALA A 47 -2.27 0.47 2.92
N GLY A 48 -3.58 0.70 2.95
CA GLY A 48 -4.52 -0.01 3.81
C GLY A 48 -5.87 -0.18 3.13
N HIS A 49 -6.94 0.23 3.82
CA HIS A 49 -8.35 0.27 3.35
C HIS A 49 -9.02 -1.09 3.11
N THR A 50 -8.29 -2.09 2.63
CA THR A 50 -8.84 -3.40 2.26
C THR A 50 -9.31 -4.22 3.48
N HIS A 51 -8.83 -3.87 4.68
CA HIS A 51 -9.02 -4.65 5.91
C HIS A 51 -8.59 -6.12 5.75
N GLY A 52 -7.62 -6.38 4.87
CA GLY A 52 -7.16 -7.73 4.53
C GLY A 52 -8.22 -8.57 3.81
N GLY A 53 -9.22 -7.92 3.21
CA GLY A 53 -10.39 -8.51 2.56
C GLY A 53 -11.52 -8.91 3.50
N GLN A 54 -11.29 -8.89 4.83
CA GLN A 54 -12.19 -9.28 5.94
C GLN A 54 -12.81 -10.69 5.89
N LEU A 55 -13.22 -11.17 4.73
CA LEU A 55 -13.87 -12.43 4.48
C LEU A 55 -12.91 -13.30 3.68
N CYS A 56 -12.24 -14.21 4.38
CA CYS A 56 -11.29 -15.13 3.79
C CYS A 56 -11.81 -16.57 3.87
N ILE A 57 -11.46 -17.36 2.87
CA ILE A 57 -11.59 -18.83 2.93
C ILE A 57 -10.24 -19.41 3.37
N PRO A 58 -10.20 -20.30 4.38
CA PRO A 58 -8.97 -20.98 4.78
C PRO A 58 -8.30 -21.68 3.57
N GLY A 59 -7.02 -21.40 3.33
CA GLY A 59 -6.25 -21.96 2.22
C GLY A 59 -6.41 -21.24 0.86
N TYR A 60 -7.41 -20.38 0.69
CA TYR A 60 -7.61 -19.59 -0.54
C TYR A 60 -7.26 -18.10 -0.36
N GLY A 61 -7.68 -17.50 0.76
CA GLY A 61 -7.48 -16.07 1.04
C GLY A 61 -8.75 -15.25 0.85
N ALA A 62 -8.59 -13.96 0.58
CA ALA A 62 -9.68 -12.98 0.54
C ALA A 62 -10.64 -13.23 -0.63
N LEU A 63 -11.95 -13.13 -0.36
CA LEU A 63 -13.00 -13.18 -1.38
C LEU A 63 -13.24 -11.83 -2.06
N VAL A 64 -12.97 -10.75 -1.34
CA VAL A 64 -13.10 -9.37 -1.78
C VAL A 64 -11.92 -8.57 -1.26
N SER A 65 -11.46 -7.57 -2.01
CA SER A 65 -10.42 -6.63 -1.58
C SER A 65 -10.97 -5.27 -1.17
N ASN A 66 -12.25 -5.02 -1.44
CA ASN A 66 -12.92 -3.72 -1.28
C ASN A 66 -12.25 -2.57 -2.07
N CYS A 67 -11.52 -2.89 -3.13
CA CYS A 67 -10.92 -1.94 -4.08
C CYS A 67 -10.76 -2.61 -5.46
N ASP A 68 -10.10 -1.92 -6.39
CA ASP A 68 -9.83 -2.44 -7.74
C ASP A 68 -8.58 -3.35 -7.82
N LEU A 69 -8.02 -3.76 -6.67
CA LEU A 69 -6.94 -4.74 -6.63
C LEU A 69 -7.46 -6.19 -6.68
N PRO A 70 -6.69 -7.10 -7.31
CA PRO A 70 -6.85 -8.53 -7.11
C PRO A 70 -6.85 -8.91 -5.62
N THR A 71 -7.70 -9.85 -5.23
CA THR A 71 -7.92 -10.21 -3.82
C THR A 71 -6.67 -10.74 -3.12
N TRP A 72 -5.75 -11.38 -3.84
CA TRP A 72 -4.48 -11.84 -3.29
C TRP A 72 -3.55 -10.70 -2.87
N ARG A 73 -3.77 -9.48 -3.37
CA ARG A 73 -3.06 -8.24 -2.96
C ARG A 73 -3.80 -7.47 -1.87
N ALA A 74 -4.87 -8.03 -1.29
CA ALA A 74 -5.63 -7.36 -0.23
C ALA A 74 -4.81 -7.12 1.04
N LYS A 75 -3.66 -7.78 1.22
CA LYS A 75 -2.71 -7.46 2.28
C LYS A 75 -1.29 -7.96 1.96
N GLY A 76 -0.32 -7.56 2.77
CA GLY A 76 1.05 -8.03 2.71
C GLY A 76 1.94 -7.19 1.80
N LEU A 77 3.21 -7.59 1.72
CA LEU A 77 4.23 -6.97 0.88
C LEU A 77 4.22 -7.60 -0.51
N ASN A 78 4.09 -6.76 -1.54
CA ASN A 78 4.04 -7.13 -2.95
C ASN A 78 4.85 -6.11 -3.76
N THR A 79 4.96 -6.32 -5.09
CA THR A 79 5.51 -5.33 -6.02
C THR A 79 4.42 -4.77 -6.92
N TRP A 80 4.43 -3.48 -7.19
CA TRP A 80 3.58 -2.82 -8.17
C TRP A 80 4.42 -2.36 -9.36
N GLU A 81 4.03 -2.74 -10.57
CA GLU A 81 4.72 -2.34 -11.79
C GLU A 81 3.82 -1.39 -12.59
N SER A 82 4.38 -0.27 -13.04
CA SER A 82 3.69 0.69 -13.88
C SER A 82 4.67 1.40 -14.80
N ARG A 83 4.43 1.34 -16.12
CA ARG A 83 5.28 1.95 -17.16
C ARG A 83 6.78 1.60 -17.01
N GLY A 84 7.10 0.33 -16.74
CA GLY A 84 8.47 -0.16 -16.62
C GLY A 84 9.18 0.23 -15.32
N ARG A 85 8.48 0.81 -14.35
CA ARG A 85 8.98 1.03 -12.98
C ARG A 85 8.30 0.05 -12.03
N THR A 86 9.07 -0.52 -11.13
CA THR A 86 8.57 -1.43 -10.10
C THR A 86 8.86 -0.85 -8.72
N THR A 87 7.83 -0.76 -7.88
CA THR A 87 7.92 -0.26 -6.50
C THR A 87 7.36 -1.28 -5.53
N PRO A 88 8.01 -1.57 -4.39
CA PRO A 88 7.40 -2.37 -3.33
C PRO A 88 6.17 -1.67 -2.75
N VAL A 89 5.11 -2.44 -2.53
CA VAL A 89 3.86 -2.00 -1.90
C VAL A 89 3.53 -2.90 -0.72
N ASN A 90 3.38 -2.32 0.46
CA ASN A 90 2.79 -3.02 1.59
C ASN A 90 1.33 -2.57 1.75
N VAL A 91 0.39 -3.51 1.69
CA VAL A 91 -1.00 -3.27 2.05
C VAL A 91 -1.23 -3.85 3.44
N SER A 92 -1.46 -3.00 4.44
CA SER A 92 -1.80 -3.46 5.78
C SER A 92 -3.25 -3.93 5.83
N GLY A 93 -3.46 -5.14 6.36
CA GLY A 93 -4.78 -5.64 6.70
C GLY A 93 -5.39 -4.91 7.90
N GLY A 94 -4.60 -4.17 8.68
CA GLY A 94 -5.02 -3.41 9.85
C GLY A 94 -5.68 -4.25 10.96
N ILE A 95 -6.10 -3.58 12.03
CA ILE A 95 -6.75 -4.21 13.19
C ILE A 95 -8.29 -4.11 13.17
N GLY A 96 -8.83 -3.13 12.46
CA GLY A 96 -10.26 -2.80 12.46
C GLY A 96 -11.05 -3.45 11.33
N THR A 97 -12.36 -3.21 11.32
CA THR A 97 -13.31 -3.70 10.30
C THR A 97 -13.89 -2.54 9.50
N SER A 98 -14.47 -2.84 8.34
CA SER A 98 -15.35 -1.92 7.64
C SER A 98 -16.52 -1.53 8.55
N ARG A 99 -16.88 -0.26 8.53
CA ARG A 99 -18.06 0.26 9.25
C ARG A 99 -19.34 -0.45 8.84
N PHE A 100 -19.44 -0.89 7.58
CA PHE A 100 -20.64 -1.52 7.03
C PHE A 100 -20.65 -3.05 7.21
N ALA A 101 -19.51 -3.65 7.53
CA ALA A 101 -19.36 -5.09 7.72
C ALA A 101 -18.39 -5.33 8.88
N PRO A 102 -18.86 -5.28 10.15
CA PRO A 102 -18.01 -5.35 11.34
C PRO A 102 -17.54 -6.78 11.67
N ILE A 103 -17.27 -7.60 10.66
CA ILE A 103 -16.95 -9.03 10.80
C ILE A 103 -15.60 -9.32 10.12
N ARG A 104 -14.81 -10.20 10.73
CA ARG A 104 -13.62 -10.81 10.13
C ARG A 104 -13.73 -12.33 10.22
N ILE A 105 -13.62 -13.01 9.07
CA ILE A 105 -13.63 -14.48 8.98
C ILE A 105 -12.31 -14.91 8.36
N ALA A 106 -11.56 -15.75 9.09
CA ALA A 106 -10.22 -16.21 8.69
C ALA A 106 -9.23 -15.08 8.30
N CYS A 107 -9.45 -13.85 8.80
CA CYS A 107 -8.64 -12.67 8.54
C CYS A 107 -8.24 -11.98 9.86
N LYS A 108 -7.16 -12.47 10.47
CA LYS A 108 -6.68 -11.95 11.77
C LYS A 108 -6.29 -10.46 11.70
N PRO A 109 -6.48 -9.69 12.77
CA PRO A 109 -5.90 -8.35 12.93
C PRO A 109 -4.40 -8.36 12.64
N GLU A 110 -3.89 -7.29 12.04
CA GLU A 110 -2.52 -7.21 11.55
C GLU A 110 -1.86 -5.90 11.97
N ALA A 111 -0.62 -6.01 12.46
CA ALA A 111 0.35 -4.94 12.57
C ALA A 111 1.59 -5.36 11.76
N VAL A 112 2.13 -4.44 10.96
CA VAL A 112 3.23 -4.73 10.03
C VAL A 112 4.50 -4.07 10.54
N LEU A 113 5.57 -4.85 10.67
CA LEU A 113 6.94 -4.35 10.85
C LEU A 113 7.66 -4.43 9.51
N LEU A 114 8.09 -3.29 8.99
CA LEU A 114 8.93 -3.21 7.79
C LEU A 114 10.34 -2.80 8.21
N THR A 115 11.33 -3.58 7.79
CA THR A 115 12.74 -3.24 7.94
C THR A 115 13.25 -2.70 6.61
N LEU A 116 13.79 -1.50 6.62
CA LEU A 116 14.38 -0.87 5.44
C LEU A 116 15.90 -0.94 5.55
N THR A 117 16.55 -1.44 4.51
CA THR A 117 18.01 -1.54 4.42
C THR A 117 18.49 -0.68 3.26
N ALA A 118 19.71 -0.16 3.36
CA ALA A 118 20.36 0.47 2.23
C ALA A 118 20.60 -0.57 1.11
N PRO A 119 20.64 -0.15 -0.16
CA PRO A 119 21.20 -0.98 -1.23
C PRO A 119 22.65 -1.36 -0.89
N GLU A 120 23.07 -2.57 -1.26
CA GLU A 120 24.49 -2.95 -1.25
C GLU A 120 25.30 -2.16 -2.29
#